data_AF-A0A929M7S4-F1
#
_entry.id   AF-A0A929M7S4-F1
#
_cell.length_a   1.000
_cell.length_b   1.000
_cell.length_c   1.000
_cell.angle_alpha   90.00
_cell.angle_beta   90.00
_cell.angle_gamma   90.00
#
_symmetry.space_group_name_H-M   'P 1'
#
loop_
_entity.id
_entity.type
_entity.pdbx_description
1 polymer ?
#
loop_
_entity_poly.entity_id
_entity_poly.type
_entity_poly.pdbx_seq_one_letter_code
_entity_poly.pdbx_strand_id
1 'polypeptide(L)' 'MVVSFLKELLSFRSITPDDAGSLELIAKFLPDFEAKFIEKNGTKNLILSKIYGDGEHLA' A
#
# COMPACT_ATOMS: atom_id res chain seq x y z
N MET A 1 -11.94 -12.15 7.08
CA MET A 1 -11.16 -11.42 6.06
C MET A 1 -10.47 -10.19 6.65
N VAL A 2 -11.17 -9.23 7.28
CA VAL A 2 -10.49 -8.06 7.87
C VAL A 2 -9.60 -8.41 9.07
N VAL A 3 -10.10 -9.20 10.03
CA VAL A 3 -9.34 -9.58 11.24
C VAL A 3 -8.07 -10.38 10.91
N SER A 4 -8.13 -11.28 9.92
CA SER A 4 -6.97 -12.07 9.49
C SER A 4 -5.91 -11.20 8.82
N PHE A 5 -6.32 -10.29 7.94
CA PHE A 5 -5.39 -9.35 7.29
C PHE A 5 -4.75 -8.40 8.30
N LEU A 6 -5.52 -7.89 9.27
CA LEU A 6 -4.99 -7.08 10.35
C LEU A 6 -3.96 -7.86 11.19
N LYS A 7 -4.23 -9.13 11.53
CA LYS A 7 -3.27 -9.97 12.26
C LYS A 7 -1.96 -10.18 11.48
N GLU A 8 -2.06 -10.36 10.16
CA GLU A 8 -0.89 -10.47 9.29
C GLU A 8 -0.10 -9.16 9.29
N LEU A 9 -0.74 -8.01 9.10
CA LEU A 9 -0.09 -6.69 9.20
C LEU A 9 0.59 -6.46 10.56
N LEU A 10 -0.05 -6.85 11.66
CA LEU A 10 0.51 -6.72 13.01
C LEU A 10 1.69 -7.66 13.27
N SER A 11 1.91 -8.68 12.43
CA SER A 11 3.07 -9.57 12.55
C SER A 11 4.37 -8.94 12.05
N PHE A 12 4.28 -7.85 11.26
CA PHE A 12 5.44 -7.11 10.79
C PHE A 12 5.99 -6.22 11.90
N ARG A 13 7.27 -6.36 12.20
CA ARG A 13 7.99 -5.49 13.15
C ARG A 13 8.40 -4.18 12.46
N SER A 14 7.44 -3.43 11.94
CA SER A 14 7.64 -2.19 11.20
C SER A 14 7.94 -1.00 12.13
N ILE A 15 9.13 -1.02 12.75
CA ILE A 15 9.59 0.07 13.61
C ILE A 15 10.13 1.20 12.73
N THR A 16 9.56 2.40 12.87
CA THR A 16 9.93 3.57 12.08
C THR A 16 11.45 3.75 12.00
N PRO A 17 12.03 3.95 10.79
CA PRO A 17 11.35 4.16 9.50
C PRO A 17 11.12 2.90 8.65
N ASP A 18 11.45 1.71 9.17
CA ASP A 18 11.37 0.45 8.42
C ASP A 18 9.91 -0.06 8.35
N ASP A 19 9.41 -0.31 7.14
CA ASP A 19 8.09 -0.88 6.92
C ASP A 19 8.06 -2.41 7.08
N ALA A 20 9.23 -3.04 7.25
CA ALA A 20 9.42 -4.49 7.37
C ALA A 20 8.80 -5.31 6.22
N GLY A 21 8.52 -4.69 5.07
CA GLY A 21 7.83 -5.33 3.94
C GLY A 21 6.29 -5.31 4.02
N SER A 22 5.72 -4.61 4.99
CA SER A 22 4.26 -4.49 5.14
C SER A 22 3.63 -3.71 3.97
N LEU A 23 4.34 -2.77 3.34
CA LEU A 23 3.82 -2.05 2.18
C LEU A 23 3.69 -2.97 0.95
N GLU A 24 4.65 -3.90 0.74
CA GLU A 24 4.54 -4.92 -0.31
C GLU A 24 3.34 -5.85 -0.10
N LEU A 25 3.05 -6.23 1.15
CA LEU A 25 1.86 -7.02 1.45
C LEU A 25 0.58 -6.28 1.03
N ILE A 26 0.47 -5.00 1.39
CA ILE A 26 -0.69 -4.17 1.05
C ILE A 26 -0.85 -4.05 -0.47
N ALA A 27 0.24 -3.80 -1.20
CA ALA A 27 0.21 -3.72 -2.67
C ALA A 27 -0.25 -5.04 -3.30
N LYS A 28 0.25 -6.19 -2.82
CA LYS A 28 -0.16 -7.52 -3.29
C LYS A 28 -1.61 -7.85 -2.96
N PHE A 29 -2.12 -7.35 -1.85
CA PHE A 29 -3.52 -7.54 -1.45
C PHE A 29 -4.50 -6.77 -2.37
N LEU A 30 -4.03 -5.75 -3.08
CA LEU A 30 -4.80 -4.91 -3.99
C LEU A 30 -4.24 -4.97 -5.43
N PRO A 31 -4.26 -6.14 -6.10
CA PRO A 31 -3.57 -6.35 -7.37
C PRO A 31 -4.11 -5.51 -8.53
N ASP A 32 -5.34 -5.00 -8.42
CA ASP A 32 -5.95 -4.14 -9.43
C ASP A 32 -5.59 -2.65 -9.29
N PHE A 33 -4.85 -2.29 -8.23
CA PHE A 33 -4.38 -0.92 -8.02
C PHE A 33 -2.98 -0.78 -8.59
N GLU A 34 -2.73 0.36 -9.24
CA GLU A 34 -1.36 0.76 -9.59
C GLU A 34 -0.62 1.10 -8.29
N ALA A 35 0.50 0.40 -8.06
CA ALA A 35 1.35 0.60 -6.91
C ALA A 35 2.57 1.44 -7.27
N LYS A 36 2.71 2.59 -6.61
CA LYS A 36 3.89 3.46 -6.71
C LYS A 36 4.58 3.56 -5.37
N PHE A 37 5.79 3.02 -5.30
CA PHE A 37 6.67 3.18 -4.14
C PHE A 37 7.49 4.46 -4.27
N ILE A 38 7.57 5.23 -3.18
CA ILE A 38 8.32 6.48 -3.11
C ILE A 38 9.20 6.44 -1.87
N GLU A 39 10.51 6.49 -2.08
CA GLU A 39 11.48 6.67 -1.01
C GLU A 39 11.84 8.16 -0.89
N LYS A 40 11.63 8.74 0.30
CA LYS A 40 11.96 10.13 0.57
C LYS A 40 12.44 10.29 1.99
N ASN A 41 13.58 10.94 2.18
CA ASN A 41 14.19 11.20 3.49
C ASN A 41 14.33 9.93 4.35
N GLY A 42 14.74 8.81 3.74
CA GLY A 42 14.91 7.53 4.44
C GLY A 42 13.61 6.86 4.88
N THR A 43 12.45 7.34 4.41
CA THR A 43 11.15 6.72 4.65
C THR A 43 10.58 6.22 3.32
N LYS A 44 10.15 4.96 3.32
CA LYS A 44 9.45 4.35 2.19
C LYS A 44 7.95 4.60 2.32
N ASN A 45 7.33 4.98 1.22
CA ASN A 45 5.91 5.29 1.12
C ASN A 45 5.31 4.48 -0.03
N LEU A 46 4.03 4.14 0.08
CA LEU A 46 3.26 3.47 -0.96
C LEU A 46 2.05 4.34 -1.32
N ILE A 47 1.90 4.63 -2.60
CA ILE A 47 0.68 5.20 -3.17
C ILE A 47 0.01 4.10 -3.99
N LEU A 48 -1.28 3.88 -3.74
CA LEU A 48 -2.13 2.97 -4.50
C LEU A 48 -3.24 3.77 -5.18
N SER A 49 -3.36 3.66 -6.50
CA SER A 49 -4.40 4.33 -7.27
C SER A 49 -5.11 3.36 -8.20
N LYS A 50 -6.41 3.58 -8.40
CA LYS A 50 -7.21 2.87 -9.38
C LYS A 50 -8.15 3.87 -10.04
N ILE A 51 -8.18 3.87 -11.37
CA ILE A 51 -9.14 4.67 -12.15
C ILE A 51 -10.43 3.86 -12.24
N TYR A 52 -11.56 4.50 -11.98
CA TYR A 52 -12.88 3.87 -12.06
C TYR A 52 -13.66 4.48 -13.23
N GLY A 53 -13.85 3.68 -14.28
CA GLY A 53 -14.55 4.08 -15.50
C GLY A 53 -13.74 5.01 -16.42
N ASP A 54 -14.25 5.20 -17.64
CA ASP A 54 -13.62 6.02 -18.69
C ASP A 54 -14.29 7.40 -18.82
N GLY A 55 -15.08 7.80 -17.81
CA GLY A 55 -15.78 9.07 -17.81
C GLY A 55 -14.82 10.26 -17.81
N GLU A 56 -15.23 11.37 -18.42
CA GLU A 56 -14.42 12.59 -18.41
C GLU A 56 -14.11 13.00 -16.96
N HIS A 57 -12.84 13.26 -16.69
CA HIS A 57 -12.41 13.91 -15.46
C HIS A 57 -12.92 15.35 -15.49
N LEU A 58 -14.04 15.62 -14.82
CA LEU A 58 -14.60 16.96 -14.70
C LEU A 58 -13.64 17.78 -13.80
N ALA A 59 -12.86 18.64 -14.44
CA ALA A 59 -11.95 19.58 -13.80
C ALA A 59 -12.68 20.80 -13.21
#